data_AF-A0A096B6X4-F1
#
_entry.id   AF-A0A096B6X4-F1
#
_cell.length_a   1.000
_cell.length_b   1.000
_cell.length_c   1.000
_cell.angle_alpha   90.00
_cell.angle_beta   90.00
_cell.angle_gamma   90.00
#
_symmetry.space_group_name_H-M   'P 1'
#
loop_
_entity.id
_entity.type
_entity.pdbx_description
1 polymer ?
#
loop_
_entity_poly.entity_id
_entity_poly.type
_entity_poly.pdbx_seq_one_letter_code
_entity_poly.pdbx_strand_id
1 'polypeptide(L)'
;RRSGRRPHFARVMLRRGYVSSLREAFDRYLDTDEYQRIERWKAGAPECIAAIHDAGGKAVLAHPCQLGCSHGRLEEILRALKDAGLDGIECFYPRHSPEQTAAYLRLADKYGLHITGGSDFHGEAVRPDSFLTPIPLNLNWLGTFQNAQPHRNKLYQSQIPHFR
;
A
#
# COMPACT_ATOMS: atom_id res chain seq x y z
N ARG A 1 3.35 -7.08 10.08
CA ARG A 1 3.43 -5.93 9.14
C ARG A 1 4.00 -4.68 9.84
N ARG A 2 5.27 -4.32 9.63
CA ARG A 2 5.90 -3.11 10.22
C ARG A 2 5.43 -1.85 9.47
N SER A 3 4.35 -1.21 9.91
CA SER A 3 3.97 0.12 9.42
C SER A 3 5.00 1.15 9.89
N GLY A 4 5.54 1.99 9.00
CA GLY A 4 6.60 2.96 9.30
C GLY A 4 6.32 3.87 10.52
N ARG A 5 5.05 4.08 10.88
CA ARG A 5 4.65 4.87 12.06
C ARG A 5 5.12 4.31 13.41
N ARG A 6 5.11 2.99 13.63
CA ARG A 6 5.47 2.39 14.94
C ARG A 6 6.96 2.57 15.29
N PRO A 7 7.91 2.34 14.36
CA PRO A 7 9.32 2.67 14.59
C PRO A 7 9.58 4.13 14.95
N HIS A 8 8.79 5.09 14.42
CA HIS A 8 8.91 6.49 14.82
C HIS A 8 8.49 6.71 16.28
N PHE A 9 7.38 6.12 16.72
CA PHE A 9 6.96 6.18 18.13
C PHE A 9 7.98 5.52 19.06
N ALA A 10 8.49 4.33 18.72
CA ALA A 10 9.53 3.65 19.49
C ALA A 10 10.78 4.53 19.68
N ARG A 11 11.23 5.23 18.63
CA ARG A 11 12.35 6.19 18.71
C ARG A 11 12.06 7.39 19.62
N VAL A 12 10.82 7.90 19.63
CA VAL A 12 10.42 8.97 20.55
C VAL A 12 10.40 8.47 21.99
N MET A 13 9.86 7.28 22.24
CA MET A 13 9.79 6.69 23.57
C MET A 13 11.18 6.46 24.17
N LEU A 14 12.12 5.96 23.36
CA LEU A 14 13.51 5.80 23.75
C LEU A 14 14.18 7.15 24.06
N ARG A 15 14.03 8.15 23.19
CA ARG A 15 14.62 9.50 23.41
C ARG A 15 14.06 10.21 24.64
N ARG A 16 12.83 9.91 25.04
CA ARG A 16 12.17 10.48 26.22
C ARG A 16 12.40 9.66 27.49
N GLY A 17 13.13 8.56 27.41
CA GLY A 17 13.44 7.70 28.56
C GLY A 17 12.29 6.83 29.05
N TYR A 18 11.20 6.68 28.28
CA TYR A 18 10.07 5.82 28.63
C TYR A 18 10.39 4.32 28.51
N VAL A 19 11.43 4.00 27.73
CA VAL A 19 11.98 2.66 27.53
C VAL A 19 13.50 2.75 27.38
N SER A 20 14.19 1.65 27.62
CA SER A 20 15.64 1.49 27.48
C SER A 20 16.07 0.99 26.09
N SER A 21 15.15 0.43 25.29
CA SER A 21 15.44 -0.02 23.92
C SER A 21 14.24 0.07 22.98
N LEU A 22 14.48 0.04 21.67
CA LEU A 22 13.39 -0.05 20.68
C LEU A 22 12.60 -1.35 20.83
N ARG A 23 13.28 -2.46 21.17
CA ARG A 23 12.65 -3.76 21.38
C ARG A 23 11.65 -3.69 22.52
N GLU A 24 12.04 -3.08 23.64
CA GLU A 24 11.18 -2.86 24.79
C GLU A 24 9.93 -2.04 24.42
N ALA A 25 10.05 -1.01 23.57
CA ALA A 25 8.88 -0.26 23.12
C ALA A 25 7.85 -1.13 22.39
N PHE A 26 8.31 -2.07 21.55
CA PHE A 26 7.42 -3.00 20.86
C PHE A 26 6.81 -4.01 21.83
N ASP A 27 7.64 -4.66 22.65
CA ASP A 27 7.18 -5.73 23.53
C ASP A 27 6.20 -5.22 24.60
N ARG A 28 6.41 -4.00 25.12
CA ARG A 28 5.55 -3.43 26.18
C ARG A 28 4.34 -2.66 25.67
N TYR A 29 4.40 -2.05 24.48
CA TYR A 29 3.40 -1.06 24.07
C TYR A 29 2.93 -1.16 22.62
N LEU A 30 3.83 -1.40 21.66
CA LEU A 30 3.53 -1.19 20.22
C LEU A 30 3.24 -2.48 19.44
N ASP A 31 3.33 -3.65 20.07
CA ASP A 31 2.99 -4.96 19.52
C ASP A 31 2.27 -5.87 20.52
N THR A 32 1.59 -5.29 21.51
CA THR A 32 0.78 -6.03 22.48
C THR A 32 -0.59 -6.39 21.91
N ASP A 33 -1.26 -7.41 22.47
CA ASP A 33 -2.61 -7.79 22.07
C ASP A 33 -3.61 -6.63 22.22
N GLU A 34 -3.45 -5.81 23.27
CA GLU A 34 -4.27 -4.61 23.48
C GLU A 34 -4.07 -3.60 22.35
N TYR A 35 -2.82 -3.34 21.96
CA TYR A 35 -2.51 -2.44 20.85
C TYR A 35 -3.09 -2.95 19.52
N GLN A 36 -3.04 -4.27 19.29
CA GLN A 36 -3.62 -4.89 18.08
C GLN A 36 -5.15 -4.84 18.06
N ARG A 37 -5.80 -4.75 19.22
CA ARG A 37 -7.26 -4.58 19.35
C ARG A 37 -7.73 -3.15 19.13
N ILE A 38 -6.83 -2.16 19.12
CA ILE A 38 -7.19 -0.78 18.81
C ILE A 38 -7.74 -0.72 17.38
N GLU A 39 -9.04 -0.48 17.29
CA GLU A 39 -9.71 -0.34 16.00
C GLU A 39 -9.17 0.90 15.29
N ARG A 40 -8.69 0.68 14.07
CA ARG A 40 -8.23 1.75 13.20
C ARG A 40 -9.26 1.89 12.11
N TRP A 41 -9.91 3.04 12.07
CA TRP A 41 -10.77 3.37 10.94
C TRP A 41 -9.98 3.20 9.64
N LYS A 42 -10.59 2.44 8.73
CA LYS A 42 -10.14 2.28 7.36
C LYS A 42 -11.35 2.59 6.52
N ALA A 43 -11.18 3.45 5.52
CA ALA A 43 -12.18 3.60 4.48
C ALA A 43 -12.46 2.23 3.86
N GLY A 44 -13.73 1.97 3.53
CA GLY A 44 -14.07 0.79 2.77
C GLY A 44 -13.46 0.86 1.38
N ALA A 45 -13.34 -0.30 0.73
CA ALA A 45 -12.75 -0.37 -0.58
C ALA A 45 -13.55 0.43 -1.64
N PRO A 46 -14.91 0.42 -1.65
CA PRO A 46 -15.67 1.23 -2.59
C PRO A 46 -15.41 2.74 -2.42
N GLU A 47 -15.36 3.26 -1.18
CA GLU A 47 -15.06 4.67 -0.96
C GLU A 47 -13.63 5.02 -1.41
N CYS A 48 -12.67 4.13 -1.17
CA CYS A 48 -11.30 4.32 -1.67
C CYS A 48 -11.25 4.37 -3.21
N ILE A 49 -11.96 3.46 -3.88
CA ILE A 49 -11.99 3.40 -5.35
C ILE A 49 -12.61 4.67 -5.91
N ALA A 50 -13.78 5.07 -5.39
CA ALA A 50 -14.45 6.31 -5.79
C ALA A 50 -13.54 7.53 -5.61
N ALA A 51 -12.88 7.67 -4.45
CA ALA A 51 -11.96 8.79 -4.20
C ALA A 51 -10.76 8.81 -5.16
N ILE A 52 -10.22 7.64 -5.55
CA ILE A 52 -9.14 7.55 -6.54
C ILE A 52 -9.64 8.03 -7.91
N HIS A 53 -10.84 7.60 -8.32
CA HIS A 53 -11.43 7.99 -9.59
C HIS A 53 -11.82 9.46 -9.64
N ASP A 54 -12.35 10.02 -8.56
CA ASP A 54 -12.68 11.45 -8.44
C ASP A 54 -11.43 12.34 -8.59
N ALA A 55 -10.26 11.81 -8.21
CA ALA A 55 -8.97 12.46 -8.43
C ALA A 55 -8.39 12.23 -9.84
N GLY A 56 -9.11 11.57 -10.74
CA GLY A 56 -8.66 11.19 -12.08
C GLY A 56 -7.69 10.01 -12.12
N GLY A 57 -7.54 9.29 -11.00
CA GLY A 57 -6.63 8.15 -10.87
C GLY A 57 -7.25 6.82 -11.32
N LYS A 58 -6.46 5.74 -11.16
CA LYS A 58 -6.86 4.36 -11.42
C LYS A 58 -6.66 3.51 -10.17
N ALA A 59 -7.66 2.72 -9.80
CA ALA A 59 -7.65 1.91 -8.59
C ALA A 59 -7.16 0.48 -8.89
N VAL A 60 -6.14 0.04 -8.15
CA VAL A 60 -5.46 -1.24 -8.36
C VAL A 60 -5.35 -2.00 -7.05
N LEU A 61 -5.66 -3.30 -7.06
CA LEU A 61 -5.45 -4.17 -5.91
C LEU A 61 -3.96 -4.54 -5.80
N ALA A 62 -3.28 -3.95 -4.81
CA ALA A 62 -1.86 -4.21 -4.54
C ALA A 62 -1.64 -5.54 -3.80
N HIS A 63 -0.57 -6.24 -4.20
CA HIS A 63 0.01 -7.46 -3.62
C HIS A 63 -1.04 -8.38 -2.95
N PRO A 64 -1.91 -9.05 -3.74
CA PRO A 64 -3.04 -9.84 -3.22
C PRO A 64 -2.62 -10.93 -2.23
N CYS A 65 -1.40 -11.45 -2.36
CA CYS A 65 -0.84 -12.47 -1.45
C CYS A 65 -0.83 -12.02 0.03
N GLN A 66 -0.80 -10.71 0.30
CA GLN A 66 -0.79 -10.17 1.66
C GLN A 66 -2.16 -10.18 2.35
N LEU A 67 -3.23 -10.54 1.63
CA LEU A 67 -4.55 -10.72 2.24
C LEU A 67 -4.64 -12.00 3.08
N GLY A 68 -3.74 -12.98 2.85
CA GLY A 68 -3.69 -14.22 3.62
C GLY A 68 -4.96 -15.07 3.52
N CYS A 69 -5.73 -14.90 2.45
CA CYS A 69 -6.98 -15.63 2.21
C CYS A 69 -6.80 -16.77 1.19
N SER A 70 -7.75 -17.70 1.17
CA SER A 70 -7.80 -18.76 0.15
C SER A 70 -8.05 -18.18 -1.26
N HIS A 71 -7.77 -18.97 -2.30
CA HIS A 71 -8.01 -18.58 -3.70
C HIS A 71 -9.49 -18.22 -3.96
N GLY A 72 -10.43 -19.04 -3.47
CA GLY A 72 -11.86 -18.76 -3.63
C GLY A 72 -12.28 -17.47 -2.93
N ARG A 73 -11.75 -17.22 -1.72
CA ARG A 73 -12.02 -15.96 -1.00
C ARG A 73 -11.42 -14.75 -1.72
N LEU A 74 -10.22 -14.90 -2.28
CA LEU A 74 -9.60 -13.84 -3.08
C LEU A 74 -10.48 -13.49 -4.29
N GLU A 75 -11.01 -14.50 -4.97
CA GLU A 75 -11.88 -14.30 -6.12
C GLU A 75 -13.19 -13.60 -5.75
N GLU A 76 -13.82 -13.97 -4.63
CA GLU A 76 -14.99 -13.26 -4.09
C GLU A 76 -14.70 -11.78 -3.82
N ILE A 77 -13.57 -11.49 -3.18
CA ILE A 77 -13.11 -10.12 -2.91
C ILE A 77 -12.90 -9.39 -4.23
N LEU A 78 -12.21 -10.00 -5.18
CA LEU A 78 -11.88 -9.39 -6.46
C LEU A 78 -13.14 -9.06 -7.26
N ARG A 79 -14.14 -9.96 -7.26
CA ARG A 79 -15.44 -9.69 -7.86
C ARG A 79 -16.12 -8.48 -7.22
N ALA A 80 -16.19 -8.43 -5.89
CA ALA A 80 -16.79 -7.30 -5.19
C ALA A 80 -16.06 -5.97 -5.46
N LEU A 81 -14.72 -5.99 -5.56
CA LEU A 81 -13.93 -4.83 -5.94
C LEU A 81 -14.15 -4.42 -7.40
N LYS A 82 -14.28 -5.39 -8.30
CA LYS A 82 -14.60 -5.13 -9.71
C LYS A 82 -15.97 -4.47 -9.85
N ASP A 83 -16.97 -4.96 -9.13
CA ASP A 83 -18.31 -4.38 -9.09
C ASP A 83 -18.28 -2.94 -8.54
N ALA A 84 -17.33 -2.63 -7.66
CA ALA A 84 -17.07 -1.29 -7.14
C ALA A 84 -16.19 -0.40 -8.04
N GLY A 85 -15.76 -0.89 -9.21
CA GLY A 85 -15.01 -0.10 -10.20
C GLY A 85 -13.49 -0.34 -10.25
N LEU A 86 -12.96 -1.40 -9.64
CA LEU A 86 -11.52 -1.70 -9.70
C LEU A 86 -11.01 -1.78 -11.15
N ASP A 87 -9.90 -1.09 -11.44
CA ASP A 87 -9.29 -1.02 -12.77
C ASP A 87 -8.26 -2.14 -12.99
N GLY A 88 -7.50 -2.51 -11.96
CA GLY A 88 -6.37 -3.43 -12.11
C GLY A 88 -6.00 -4.26 -10.89
N ILE A 89 -5.08 -5.19 -11.09
CA ILE A 89 -4.53 -6.09 -10.07
C ILE A 89 -3.02 -6.21 -10.24
N GLU A 90 -2.29 -6.22 -9.13
CA GLU A 90 -0.85 -6.47 -9.13
C GLU A 90 -0.58 -7.97 -9.30
N CYS A 91 -0.15 -8.34 -10.51
CA CYS A 91 0.23 -9.72 -10.83
C CYS A 91 1.70 -9.96 -10.55
N PHE A 92 2.53 -8.93 -10.70
CA PHE A 92 3.98 -9.04 -10.56
C PHE A 92 4.47 -8.31 -9.31
N TYR A 93 4.98 -9.08 -8.36
CA TYR A 93 5.52 -8.60 -7.10
C TYR A 93 6.66 -9.55 -6.69
N PRO A 94 7.82 -9.07 -6.16
CA PRO A 94 8.98 -9.94 -5.93
C PRO A 94 8.73 -11.14 -5.00
N ARG A 95 7.65 -11.12 -4.20
CA ARG A 95 7.29 -12.23 -3.32
C ARG A 95 6.16 -13.12 -3.85
N HIS A 96 5.68 -12.87 -5.06
CA HIS A 96 4.77 -13.80 -5.70
C HIS A 96 5.54 -15.04 -6.13
N SER A 97 5.00 -16.22 -5.80
CA SER A 97 5.43 -17.44 -6.45
C SER A 97 5.00 -17.43 -7.93
N PRO A 98 5.62 -18.25 -8.79
CA PRO A 98 5.17 -18.43 -10.17
C PRO A 98 3.68 -18.82 -10.26
N GLU A 99 3.20 -19.65 -9.34
CA GLU A 99 1.80 -20.09 -9.26
C GLU A 99 0.87 -18.95 -8.89
N GLN A 100 1.27 -18.09 -7.94
CA GLN A 100 0.52 -16.89 -7.57
C GLN A 100 0.43 -15.91 -8.74
N THR A 101 1.55 -15.67 -9.42
CA THR A 101 1.60 -14.81 -10.61
C THR A 101 0.66 -15.33 -11.69
N ALA A 102 0.73 -16.63 -12.00
CA ALA A 102 -0.15 -17.27 -12.98
C ALA A 102 -1.62 -17.20 -12.56
N ALA A 103 -1.94 -17.36 -11.27
CA ALA A 103 -3.30 -17.23 -10.76
C ALA A 103 -3.84 -15.80 -10.91
N TYR A 104 -3.03 -14.79 -10.59
CA TYR A 104 -3.44 -13.38 -10.71
C TYR A 104 -3.59 -12.95 -12.16
N LEU A 105 -2.75 -13.43 -13.08
CA LEU A 105 -2.93 -13.21 -14.51
C LEU A 105 -4.25 -13.81 -15.03
N ARG A 106 -4.60 -15.04 -14.60
CA ARG A 106 -5.90 -15.65 -14.95
C ARG A 106 -7.09 -14.86 -14.40
N LEU A 107 -6.98 -14.36 -13.17
CA LEU A 107 -8.02 -13.52 -12.58
C LEU A 107 -8.12 -12.16 -13.30
N ALA A 108 -7.00 -11.57 -13.69
CA ALA A 108 -6.97 -10.33 -14.45
C ALA A 108 -7.72 -10.48 -15.79
N ASP A 109 -7.42 -11.54 -16.52
CA ASP A 109 -8.11 -11.89 -17.77
C ASP A 109 -9.61 -12.14 -17.54
N LYS A 110 -9.95 -13.01 -16.57
CA LYS A 110 -11.34 -13.37 -16.24
C LYS A 110 -12.24 -12.18 -15.92
N TYR A 111 -11.72 -11.16 -15.23
CA TYR A 111 -12.49 -10.00 -14.79
C TYR A 111 -12.23 -8.73 -15.61
N GLY A 112 -11.46 -8.82 -16.69
CA GLY A 112 -11.08 -7.65 -17.50
C GLY A 112 -10.40 -6.57 -16.68
N LEU A 113 -9.43 -6.96 -15.85
CA LEU A 113 -8.62 -6.06 -15.03
C LEU A 113 -7.25 -5.85 -15.69
N HIS A 114 -6.73 -4.63 -15.57
CA HIS A 114 -5.39 -4.32 -16.03
C HIS A 114 -4.32 -4.96 -15.15
N ILE A 115 -3.26 -5.45 -15.80
CA ILE A 115 -2.14 -6.11 -15.14
C ILE A 115 -1.15 -5.04 -14.69
N THR A 116 -0.78 -5.07 -13.41
CA THR A 116 0.23 -4.17 -12.84
C THR A 116 1.35 -4.95 -12.16
N GLY A 117 2.45 -4.25 -11.86
CA GLY A 117 3.57 -4.79 -11.10
C GLY A 117 4.25 -3.71 -10.28
N GLY A 118 4.77 -4.10 -9.11
CA GLY A 118 5.39 -3.19 -8.17
C GLY A 118 6.43 -3.90 -7.31
N SER A 119 7.48 -3.18 -6.92
CA SER A 119 8.54 -3.72 -6.05
C SER A 119 8.17 -3.68 -4.56
N ASP A 120 7.22 -2.83 -4.16
CA ASP A 120 6.96 -2.48 -2.76
C ASP A 120 8.23 -2.03 -2.02
N PHE A 121 9.14 -1.31 -2.71
CA PHE A 121 10.42 -0.89 -2.15
C PHE A 121 10.24 0.17 -1.05
N HIS A 122 10.86 -0.07 0.10
CA HIS A 122 10.76 0.77 1.31
C HIS A 122 12.14 1.27 1.80
N GLY A 123 13.15 1.31 0.92
CA GLY A 123 14.52 1.69 1.24
C GLY A 123 15.41 0.50 1.62
N GLU A 124 16.71 0.61 1.34
CA GLU A 124 17.71 -0.45 1.58
C GLU A 124 17.78 -0.90 3.04
N ALA A 125 17.60 0.04 3.97
CA ALA A 125 17.61 -0.25 5.41
C ALA A 125 16.40 -1.08 5.89
N VAL A 126 15.32 -1.14 5.10
CA VAL A 126 14.08 -1.82 5.47
C VAL A 126 13.86 -3.05 4.61
N ARG A 127 14.17 -2.97 3.31
CA ARG A 127 14.09 -4.08 2.36
C ARG A 127 15.13 -3.94 1.23
N PRO A 128 16.38 -4.38 1.44
CA PRO A 128 17.46 -4.25 0.46
C PRO A 128 17.19 -5.04 -0.83
N ASP A 129 16.45 -6.15 -0.77
CA ASP A 129 16.26 -7.08 -1.89
C ASP A 129 14.88 -6.98 -2.58
N SER A 130 14.28 -5.79 -2.64
CA SER A 130 12.98 -5.59 -3.30
C SER A 130 13.15 -5.26 -4.78
N PHE A 131 13.90 -6.08 -5.52
CA PHE A 131 14.09 -5.87 -6.95
C PHE A 131 12.97 -6.55 -7.73
N LEU A 132 12.24 -5.78 -8.53
CA LEU A 132 11.33 -6.31 -9.52
C LEU A 132 12.08 -6.33 -10.86
N THR A 133 12.15 -7.50 -11.48
CA THR A 133 12.69 -7.62 -12.84
C THR A 133 11.86 -6.73 -13.79
N PRO A 134 12.48 -6.03 -14.75
CA PRO A 134 11.71 -5.29 -15.76
C PRO A 134 10.72 -6.22 -16.46
N ILE A 135 9.43 -5.84 -16.44
CA ILE A 135 8.34 -6.61 -17.03
C ILE A 135 7.62 -5.71 -18.04
N PRO A 136 7.42 -6.15 -19.29
CA PRO A 136 6.64 -5.39 -20.25
C PRO A 136 5.17 -5.39 -19.83
N LEU A 137 4.60 -4.20 -19.66
CA LEU A 137 3.18 -4.01 -19.34
C LEU A 137 2.54 -3.12 -20.40
N ASN A 138 1.27 -3.38 -20.74
CA ASN A 138 0.48 -2.45 -21.50
C ASN A 138 0.06 -1.30 -20.57
N LEU A 139 0.44 -0.07 -20.92
CA LEU A 139 0.17 1.12 -20.11
C LEU A 139 -0.84 2.09 -20.77
N ASN A 140 -1.38 1.75 -21.94
CA ASN A 140 -2.26 2.66 -22.70
C ASN A 140 -3.54 3.03 -21.93
N TRP A 141 -3.97 2.15 -21.04
CA TRP A 141 -5.15 2.34 -20.19
C TRP A 141 -4.95 3.38 -19.06
N LEU A 142 -3.72 3.79 -18.78
CA LEU A 142 -3.42 4.89 -17.85
C LEU A 142 -3.69 6.27 -18.49
N GLY A 143 -3.94 6.32 -19.81
CA GLY A 143 -4.12 7.56 -20.55
C GLY A 143 -2.80 8.31 -20.77
N THR A 144 -2.87 9.40 -21.53
CA THR A 144 -1.75 10.35 -21.67
C THR A 144 -1.77 11.25 -20.44
N PHE A 145 -0.71 11.27 -19.63
CA PHE A 145 -0.54 12.26 -18.56
C PHE A 145 -0.30 13.66 -19.15
N GLN A 146 -1.29 14.24 -19.83
CA GLN A 146 -1.32 15.64 -20.19
C GLN A 146 -2.01 16.38 -19.04
N ASN A 147 -1.25 17.23 -18.34
CA ASN A 147 -1.68 18.10 -17.23
C ASN A 147 -1.66 17.50 -15.82
N ALA A 148 -0.50 17.05 -15.36
CA ALA A 148 -0.17 17.24 -13.94
C ALA A 148 0.09 18.74 -13.71
N GLN A 149 -0.97 19.53 -13.51
CA GLN A 149 -0.81 20.87 -12.94
C GLN A 149 -0.24 20.66 -11.52
N PRO A 150 0.90 21.26 -11.17
CA PRO A 150 1.40 21.17 -9.81
C PRO A 150 0.42 21.94 -8.91
N HIS A 151 -0.49 21.22 -8.25
CA HIS A 151 -1.23 21.76 -7.12
C HIS A 151 -0.21 22.05 -6.01
N ARG A 152 0.40 23.25 -6.07
CA ARG A 152 1.13 23.85 -4.96
C ARG A 152 0.14 23.96 -3.80
N ASN A 153 0.28 23.08 -2.83
CA ASN A 153 -0.39 23.16 -1.55
C ASN A 153 -0.02 24.52 -0.92
N LYS A 154 -0.94 25.48 -0.94
CA LYS A 154 -0.81 26.83 -0.35
C LYS A 154 -0.91 26.84 1.19
N LEU A 155 -0.68 25.71 1.84
CA LEU A 155 -0.80 25.56 3.30
C LEU A 155 0.52 25.09 3.91
N TYR A 156 1.61 25.84 3.70
CA TYR A 156 2.85 25.75 4.50
C TYR A 156 3.69 27.03 4.28
N GLN A 157 3.08 28.20 4.46
CA GLN A 157 3.81 29.48 4.61
C GLN A 157 3.15 30.32 5.70
N SER A 158 3.12 29.78 6.91
CA SER A 158 2.95 30.57 8.12
C SER A 158 3.56 29.79 9.27
N GLN A 159 4.52 30.41 9.98
CA GLN A 159 5.28 29.89 11.12
C GLN A 159 6.61 29.21 10.78
N ILE A 160 7.56 30.02 10.34
CA ILE A 160 8.97 29.85 10.76
C ILE A 160 9.31 31.09 11.58
N PRO A 161 9.47 31.00 12.91
CA PRO A 161 10.00 32.11 13.68
C PRO A 161 11.49 32.30 13.36
N HIS A 162 11.84 33.53 12.98
CA HIS A 162 13.21 34.02 12.89
C HIS A 162 13.90 33.86 14.24
N PHE A 163 14.98 33.08 14.29
CA PHE A 163 16.00 33.23 15.32
C PHE A 163 17.05 34.22 14.80
N ARG A 164 17.23 35.30 15.54
CA ARG A 164 18.45 36.11 15.54
C ARG A 164 19.53 35.40 16.32
#